data_AF-A0A3S1HF62-F1
#
_entry.id   AF-A0A3S1HF62-F1
#
_cell.length_a   1.000
_cell.length_b   1.000
_cell.length_c   1.000
_cell.angle_alpha   90.00
_cell.angle_beta   90.00
_cell.angle_gamma   90.00
#
_symmetry.space_group_name_H-M   'P 1'
#
loop_
_entity.id
_entity.type
_entity.pdbx_description
1 polymer ?
#
loop_
_entity_poly.entity_id
_entity_poly.type
_entity_poly.pdbx_seq_one_letter_code
_entity_poly.pdbx_strand_id
1 'polypeptide(L)' 'IEDSATAKLAWLLQANEVFAVIKKAEAERLQAAGAAFYDWHKPHGFDGHIGEDELLYRFVTSFATTADEVDRFGQLIA' A
#
# COMPACT_ATOMS: atom_id res chain seq x y z
N ILE A 1 5.66 7.51 1.10
CA ILE A 1 4.23 7.31 1.47
C ILE A 1 3.73 8.38 2.45
N GLU A 2 4.58 8.86 3.38
CA GLU A 2 4.21 9.97 4.28
C GLU A 2 4.01 11.32 3.53
N ASP A 3 4.66 11.49 2.38
CA ASP A 3 4.57 12.69 1.52
C ASP A 3 3.81 12.46 0.19
N SER A 4 2.99 11.40 0.09
CA SER A 4 2.23 11.13 -1.14
C SER A 4 0.93 11.95 -1.21
N ALA A 5 0.62 12.50 -2.40
CA ALA A 5 -0.65 13.17 -2.67
C ALA A 5 -1.83 12.21 -2.86
N THR A 6 -1.56 10.91 -3.00
CA THR A 6 -2.54 9.88 -3.42
C THR A 6 -2.66 8.72 -2.43
N ALA A 7 -1.76 8.61 -1.44
CA ALA A 7 -1.76 7.56 -0.43
C ALA A 7 -1.45 8.13 0.96
N LYS A 8 -2.09 7.58 1.99
CA LYS A 8 -1.83 7.91 3.40
C LYS A 8 -1.44 6.66 4.18
N LEU A 9 -0.45 6.80 5.07
CA LEU A 9 -0.01 5.73 5.95
C LEU A 9 -1.11 5.41 6.97
N ALA A 10 -1.50 4.13 7.06
CA ALA A 10 -2.57 3.72 7.96
C ALA A 10 -2.11 3.61 9.44
N TRP A 11 -0.85 3.27 9.71
CA TRP A 11 -0.23 3.27 11.04
C TRP A 11 1.31 3.23 10.99
N LEU A 12 1.96 3.70 12.06
CA LEU A 12 3.41 3.59 12.28
C LEU A 12 3.79 2.17 12.69
N LEU A 13 4.82 1.61 12.03
CA LEU A 13 5.12 0.17 12.05
C LEU A 13 6.34 -0.20 12.91
N GLN A 14 6.18 -1.24 13.72
CA GLN A 14 7.27 -1.98 14.38
C GLN A 14 7.59 -3.29 13.63
N ALA A 15 7.06 -3.50 12.42
CA ALA A 15 7.15 -4.74 11.66
C ALA A 15 7.30 -4.49 10.15
N ASN A 16 7.46 -5.57 9.38
CA ASN A 16 7.71 -5.59 7.94
C ASN A 16 6.44 -5.49 7.06
N GLU A 17 5.28 -5.12 7.63
CA GLU A 17 4.00 -5.08 6.90
C GLU A 17 3.41 -3.67 6.86
N VAL A 18 3.34 -3.02 5.71
CA VAL A 18 2.68 -1.71 5.55
C VAL A 18 1.29 -1.88 4.96
N PHE A 19 0.35 -1.04 5.37
CA PHE A 19 -1.02 -1.08 4.87
C PHE A 19 -1.41 0.30 4.35
N ALA A 20 -2.03 0.32 3.17
CA ALA A 20 -2.44 1.54 2.49
C ALA A 20 -3.84 1.40 1.89
N VAL A 21 -4.61 2.48 1.93
CA VAL A 21 -5.88 2.58 1.21
C VAL A 21 -5.59 3.14 -0.18
N ILE A 22 -5.94 2.39 -1.22
CA ILE A 22 -5.64 2.73 -2.61
C ILE A 22 -6.91 2.53 -3.45
N LYS A 23 -7.13 3.39 -4.45
CA LYS A 23 -8.19 3.20 -5.45
C LYS A 23 -7.97 1.92 -6.23
N LYS A 24 -9.03 1.16 -6.49
CA LYS A 24 -9.00 -0.12 -7.23
C LYS A 24 -8.26 -0.01 -8.56
N ALA A 25 -8.60 0.99 -9.38
CA ALA A 25 -7.97 1.21 -10.68
C ALA A 25 -6.45 1.48 -10.59
N GLU A 26 -6.01 2.15 -9.53
CA GLU A 26 -4.59 2.44 -9.32
C GLU A 26 -3.84 1.21 -8.81
N ALA A 27 -4.47 0.43 -7.93
CA ALA A 27 -3.93 -0.86 -7.50
C ALA A 27 -3.75 -1.82 -8.68
N GLU A 28 -4.73 -1.91 -9.58
CA GLU A 28 -4.64 -2.69 -10.82
C GLU A 28 -3.48 -2.23 -11.71
N ARG A 29 -3.30 -0.91 -11.87
CA ARG A 29 -2.18 -0.34 -12.64
C ARG A 29 -0.82 -0.72 -12.04
N LEU A 30 -0.69 -0.63 -10.72
CA LEU A 30 0.56 -0.95 -10.02
C LEU A 30 0.87 -2.45 -10.09
N GLN A 31 -0.14 -3.31 -9.93
CA GLN A 31 0.01 -4.76 -10.09
C GLN A 31 0.40 -5.12 -11.54
N ALA A 32 -0.19 -4.48 -12.54
CA ALA A 32 0.19 -4.65 -13.95
C ALA A 32 1.63 -4.17 -14.23
N ALA A 33 2.13 -3.20 -13.46
CA ALA A 33 3.52 -2.75 -13.50
C ALA A 33 4.50 -3.66 -12.73
N GLY A 34 4.01 -4.76 -12.16
CA GLY A 34 4.83 -5.78 -11.48
C GLY A 34 4.92 -5.63 -9.96
N ALA A 35 4.18 -4.69 -9.35
CA ALA A 35 4.14 -4.57 -7.90
C ALA A 35 3.33 -5.72 -7.28
N ALA A 36 3.92 -6.43 -6.31
CA ALA A 36 3.30 -7.56 -5.64
C ALA A 36 2.73 -7.15 -4.27
N PHE A 37 1.41 -7.06 -4.18
CA PHE A 37 0.66 -6.81 -2.96
C PHE A 37 -0.78 -7.31 -3.12
N TYR A 38 -1.49 -7.49 -2.01
CA TYR A 38 -2.82 -8.10 -1.99
C TYR A 38 -3.82 -7.24 -1.20
N ASP A 39 -5.10 -7.32 -1.57
CA ASP A 39 -6.16 -6.71 -0.79
C ASP A 39 -6.27 -7.40 0.58
N TRP A 40 -6.65 -6.61 1.57
CA TRP A 40 -6.79 -7.04 2.95
C TRP A 40 -8.16 -6.65 3.47
N HIS A 41 -8.80 -7.56 4.20
CA HIS A 41 -10.06 -7.27 4.83
C HIS A 41 -9.90 -6.18 5.90
N LYS A 42 -10.84 -5.24 5.94
CA LYS A 42 -10.88 -4.19 6.96
C LYS A 42 -10.88 -4.82 8.37
N PRO A 43 -9.85 -4.57 9.21
CA PRO A 43 -9.79 -5.12 10.56
C PRO A 43 -10.95 -4.61 11.44
N HIS A 44 -11.37 -5.43 12.40
CA HIS A 44 -12.28 -4.97 13.46
C HIS A 44 -11.61 -3.83 14.23
N GLY A 45 -12.27 -2.66 14.28
CA GLY A 45 -11.75 -1.46 14.93
C GLY A 45 -10.96 -0.50 14.02
N PHE A 46 -10.91 -0.74 12.71
CA PHE A 46 -10.37 0.26 11.78
C PHE A 46 -11.36 1.40 11.58
N ASP A 47 -11.11 2.54 12.22
CA ASP A 47 -11.93 3.76 12.10
C ASP A 47 -11.62 4.58 10.84
N GLY A 48 -10.68 4.12 10.02
CA GLY A 48 -10.38 4.75 8.75
C GLY A 48 -11.52 4.61 7.74
N HIS A 49 -11.78 5.70 7.01
CA HIS A 49 -12.68 5.71 5.86
C HIS A 49 -12.02 5.03 4.67
N ILE A 50 -12.75 4.11 4.04
CA ILE A 50 -12.44 3.47 2.76
C ILE A 50 -13.62 3.80 1.86
N GLY A 51 -13.38 4.53 0.76
CA GLY A 51 -14.41 4.85 -0.22
C GLY A 51 -14.90 3.62 -1.00
N GLU A 52 -16.00 3.76 -1.74
CA GLU A 52 -16.59 2.66 -2.53
C GLU A 52 -15.63 2.08 -3.59
N ASP A 53 -14.73 2.93 -4.11
CA ASP A 53 -13.72 2.57 -5.11
C ASP A 53 -12.33 2.34 -4.52
N GLU A 54 -12.22 2.26 -3.21
CA GLU A 54 -10.95 2.05 -2.50
C GLU A 54 -10.94 0.70 -1.80
N LEU A 55 -9.75 0.14 -1.63
CA LEU A 55 -9.53 -1.06 -0.82
C LEU A 55 -8.29 -0.84 0.05
N LEU A 56 -8.24 -1.59 1.15
CA LEU A 56 -7.05 -1.69 1.98
C LEU A 56 -6.14 -2.74 1.38
N TYR A 57 -4.88 -2.40 1.13
CA TYR A 57 -3.88 -3.29 0.59
C TYR A 57 -2.74 -3.49 1.59
N ARG A 58 -2.22 -4.71 1.67
CA ARG A 58 -1.09 -5.09 2.51
C ARG A 58 0.16 -5.29 1.67
N PHE A 59 1.22 -4.62 2.08
CA PHE A 59 2.58 -4.69 1.53
C PHE A 59 3.46 -5.37 2.55
N VAL A 60 4.20 -6.39 2.14
CA VAL A 60 5.10 -7.13 3.04
C VAL A 60 6.51 -7.01 2.50
N THR A 61 7.41 -6.40 3.27
CA THR A 61 8.84 -6.44 2.99
C THR A 61 9.43 -7.71 3.62
N SER A 62 10.49 -8.24 3.03
CA SER A 62 11.23 -9.38 3.56
C SER A 62 12.72 -9.06 3.60
N PHE A 63 13.54 -9.97 4.13
CA PHE A 63 15.00 -9.84 4.08
C PHE A 63 15.55 -9.75 2.65
N ALA A 64 14.77 -10.18 1.65
CA ALA A 64 15.13 -10.09 0.24
C ALA A 64 14.69 -8.77 -0.41
N THR A 65 13.87 -7.96 0.26
CA THR A 65 13.40 -6.67 -0.28
C THR A 65 14.50 -5.63 -0.19
N THR A 66 14.91 -5.11 -1.33
CA THR A 66 15.97 -4.10 -1.46
C THR A 66 15.41 -2.67 -1.35
N ALA A 67 16.27 -1.71 -0.98
CA ALA A 67 15.90 -0.30 -0.96
C ALA A 67 15.46 0.18 -2.36
N ASP A 68 16.15 -0.26 -3.41
CA ASP A 68 15.81 0.08 -4.80
C ASP A 68 14.40 -0.39 -5.20
N GLU A 69 13.94 -1.55 -4.71
CA GLU A 69 12.56 -2.01 -4.94
C GLU A 69 11.53 -1.12 -4.26
N VAL A 70 11.83 -0.63 -3.05
CA VAL A 70 10.98 0.32 -2.32
C VAL A 70 10.96 1.67 -3.05
N ASP A 71 12.10 2.15 -3.52
CA ASP A 71 12.20 3.42 -4.23
C ASP A 71 11.48 3.39 -5.58
N ARG A 72 11.62 2.30 -6.36
CA ARG A 72 10.86 2.10 -7.59
C ARG A 72 9.36 2.07 -7.33
N PHE A 73 8.92 1.40 -6.27
CA PHE A 73 7.52 1.43 -5.88
C PHE A 73 7.08 2.85 -5.49
N GLY A 74 7.90 3.58 -4.74
CA GLY A 74 7.68 4.97 -4.39
C GLY A 74 7.49 5.89 -5.61
N GLN A 75 8.30 5.71 -6.65
CA GLN A 75 8.18 6.44 -7.91
C GLN A 75 6.90 6.10 -8.68
N LEU A 76 6.37 4.88 -8.55
CA LEU A 76 5.14 4.49 -9.23
C LEU A 76 3.90 5.10 -8.58
N ILE A 77 3.93 5.41 -7.29
CA ILE A 77 2.77 5.90 -6.52
C ILE A 77 2.79 7.41 -6.23
N ALA A 78 3.85 8.12 -6.63
CA ALA A 78 3.99 9.57 -6.50
C ALA A 78 3.31 10.30 -7.66
#